data_AF-A0A1V1WSN7-F1
#
_entry.id   AF-A0A1V1WSN7-F1
#
_cell.length_a   1.000
_cell.length_b   1.000
_cell.length_c   1.000
_cell.angle_alpha   90.00
_cell.angle_beta   90.00
_cell.angle_gamma   90.00
#
_symmetry.space_group_name_H-M   'P 1'
#
loop_
_entity.id
_entity.type
_entity.pdbx_description
1 polymer ?
#
loop_
_entity_poly.entity_id
_entity_poly.type
_entity_poly.pdbx_seq_one_letter_code
_entity_poly.pdbx_strand_id
1 'polypeptide(L)' 'MSFSNLLLVFLVLFIPTLWAIVNIARRDFGSIKKKAIWGLFVVFVPPIGGIVYFVVYQIKKIAKKDRQP' A
#
# COMPACT_ATOMS: atom_id res chain seq x y z
N MET A 1 9.96 24.50 13.00
CA MET A 1 9.33 23.17 13.15
C MET A 1 10.11 22.41 14.20
N SER A 2 9.45 21.93 15.26
CA SER A 2 10.15 21.15 16.31
C SER A 2 10.41 19.72 15.81
N PHE A 3 11.48 19.08 16.32
CA PHE A 3 11.89 17.72 15.94
C PHE A 3 10.74 16.69 16.07
N SER A 4 9.89 16.86 17.09
CA SER A 4 8.70 16.04 17.32
C SER A 4 7.71 16.05 16.13
N ASN A 5 7.57 17.18 15.44
CA ASN A 5 6.64 17.29 14.31
C ASN A 5 7.14 16.52 13.09
N LEU A 6 8.47 16.48 12.89
CA LEU A 6 9.09 15.75 11.80
C LEU A 6 8.97 14.24 12.00
N LEU A 7 9.13 13.77 13.25
CA LEU A 7 8.86 12.38 13.63
C LEU A 7 7.41 11.97 13.40
N LEU A 8 6.45 12.84 13.75
CA LEU A 8 5.03 12.58 13.56
C LEU A 8 4.66 12.43 12.08
N VAL A 9 5.16 13.36 11.25
CA VAL A 9 4.98 13.31 9.80
C VAL A 9 5.59 12.03 9.22
N PHE A 10 6.81 11.69 9.63
CA PHE A 10 7.47 10.46 9.20
C PHE A 10 6.66 9.21 9.56
N LEU A 11 6.16 9.11 10.79
CA LEU A 11 5.34 7.99 11.25
C LEU A 11 4.07 7.83 10.42
N VAL A 12 3.33 8.93 10.21
CA VAL A 12 2.07 8.93 9.45
C VAL A 12 2.29 8.50 8.00
N LEU A 13 3.43 8.85 7.41
CA LEU A 13 3.81 8.50 6.04
C LEU A 13 4.31 7.04 5.91
N PHE A 14 4.99 6.52 6.93
CA PHE A 14 5.57 5.17 6.92
C PHE A 14 4.56 4.06 7.27
N ILE A 15 3.63 4.31 8.19
CA ILE A 15 2.59 3.33 8.59
C ILE A 15 1.85 2.72 7.38
N PRO A 16 1.30 3.50 6.43
CA PRO A 16 0.61 2.93 5.26
C PRO A 16 1.54 2.17 4.32
N THR A 17 2.81 2.56 4.26
CA THR A 17 3.84 1.87 3.45
C THR A 17 4.13 0.48 4.03
N LEU A 18 4.36 0.40 5.35
CA LEU A 18 4.56 -0.88 6.05
C LEU A 18 3.33 -1.79 5.93
N TRP A 19 2.14 -1.23 6.10
CA TRP A 19 0.90 -1.97 5.94
C TRP A 19 0.74 -2.52 4.51
N ALA A 20 1.04 -1.71 3.50
CA ALA A 20 1.01 -2.13 2.09
C ALA A 20 2.01 -3.25 1.81
N ILE A 21 3.24 -3.19 2.35
CA ILE A 21 4.25 -4.25 2.20
C ILE A 21 3.73 -5.56 2.80
N VAL A 22 3.21 -5.55 4.03
CA VAL A 22 2.65 -6.74 4.68
C VAL A 22 1.46 -7.29 3.89
N ASN A 23 0.58 -6.42 3.40
CA ASN A 23 -0.57 -6.84 2.60
C ASN A 23 -0.15 -7.44 1.25
N ILE A 24 0.88 -6.89 0.61
CA ILE A 24 1.47 -7.47 -0.59
C ILE A 24 2.07 -8.84 -0.27
N ALA A 25 2.83 -8.97 0.81
CA ALA A 25 3.46 -10.23 1.21
C ALA A 25 2.43 -11.34 1.48
N ARG A 26 1.33 -11.01 2.16
CA ARG A 26 0.27 -11.96 2.57
C ARG A 26 -0.73 -12.31 1.47
N ARG A 27 -0.91 -11.48 0.45
CA ARG A 27 -1.86 -11.76 -0.64
C ARG A 27 -1.23 -12.59 -1.75
N ASP A 28 -2.03 -13.53 -2.25
CA ASP A 28 -1.74 -14.21 -3.50
C ASP A 28 -2.24 -13.38 -4.68
N PHE A 29 -1.30 -12.90 -5.49
CA PHE A 29 -1.60 -12.10 -6.69
C PHE A 29 -1.88 -12.96 -7.93
N GLY A 30 -1.80 -14.29 -7.79
CA GLY A 30 -1.84 -15.26 -8.91
C GLY A 30 -0.64 -15.17 -9.86
N SER A 31 0.25 -14.19 -9.67
CA SER A 31 1.46 -13.99 -10.46
C SER A 31 2.54 -13.31 -9.63
N ILE A 32 3.71 -13.94 -9.55
CA ILE A 32 4.89 -13.43 -8.84
C ILE A 32 5.33 -12.07 -9.42
N LYS A 33 5.25 -11.88 -10.74
CA LYS A 33 5.61 -10.61 -11.40
C LYS A 33 4.79 -9.44 -10.88
N LYS A 34 3.47 -9.61 -10.73
CA LYS A 34 2.57 -8.56 -10.20
C LYS A 34 2.88 -8.24 -8.73
N LYS A 35 3.19 -9.26 -7.94
CA LYS A 35 3.59 -9.11 -6.53
C LYS A 35 4.90 -8.31 -6.41
N ALA A 36 5.89 -8.64 -7.25
CA ALA A 36 7.18 -7.95 -7.28
C ALA A 36 7.05 -6.49 -7.73
N ILE A 37 6.27 -6.20 -8.78
CA ILE A 37 6.05 -4.81 -9.25
C ILE A 37 5.39 -3.97 -8.16
N TRP A 38 4.34 -4.49 -7.51
CA TRP A 38 3.70 -3.78 -6.40
C TRP A 38 4.62 -3.62 -5.20
N GLY A 39 5.39 -4.65 -4.84
CA GLY A 39 6.36 -4.59 -3.75
C GLY A 39 7.44 -3.54 -4.02
N LEU A 40 8.03 -3.55 -5.21
CA LEU A 40 9.06 -2.60 -5.64
C LEU A 40 8.52 -1.17 -5.61
N PHE A 41 7.33 -0.95 -6.18
CA PHE A 41 6.71 0.38 -6.21
C PHE A 41 6.44 0.93 -4.79
N VAL A 42 5.94 0.10 -3.88
CA VAL A 42 5.68 0.50 -2.49
C VAL A 42 6.97 0.81 -1.73
N VAL A 43 8.04 0.05 -1.96
CA VAL A 43 9.32 0.23 -1.25
C VAL A 43 10.14 1.41 -1.79
N PHE A 44 10.13 1.64 -3.10
CA PHE A 44 10.94 2.70 -3.73
C PHE A 44 10.30 4.08 -3.69
N VAL A 45 8.98 4.16 -3.47
CA VAL A 45 8.27 5.45 -3.40
C VAL A 45 7.43 5.58 -2.12
N PRO A 46 8.00 5.48 -0.90
CA PRO A 46 7.30 5.92 0.30
C PRO A 46 7.09 7.44 0.26
N PRO A 47 5.93 7.99 0.62
CA PRO A 47 4.69 7.34 1.08
C PRO A 47 3.72 6.93 -0.05
N ILE A 48 3.97 7.42 -1.27
CA ILE A 48 3.01 7.46 -2.37
C ILE A 48 2.61 6.03 -2.75
N GLY A 49 3.58 5.11 -2.76
CA GLY A 49 3.36 3.71 -3.05
C GLY A 49 2.37 3.04 -2.09
N GLY A 50 2.47 3.30 -0.79
CA GLY A 50 1.53 2.78 0.21
C GLY A 50 0.11 3.32 0.03
N ILE A 51 -0.02 4.62 -0.25
CA ILE A 51 -1.31 5.29 -0.48
C ILE A 51 -1.97 4.77 -1.76
N VAL A 52 -1.22 4.73 -2.86
CA VAL A 52 -1.71 4.24 -4.16
C VAL A 52 -2.13 2.78 -4.05
N TYR A 53 -1.35 1.94 -3.37
CA TYR A 53 -1.70 0.55 -3.12
C TYR A 53 -3.03 0.44 -2.36
N PHE A 54 -3.22 1.23 -1.29
CA PHE A 54 -4.44 1.24 -0.51
C PHE A 54 -5.66 1.65 -1.35
N VAL A 55 -5.56 2.74 -2.10
CA VAL A 55 -6.66 3.25 -2.95
C VAL A 55 -7.04 2.24 -4.02
N VAL A 56 -6.07 1.71 -4.77
CA VAL A 56 -6.31 0.71 -5.81
C VAL A 56 -6.89 -0.57 -5.21
N TYR A 57 -6.46 -0.94 -4.00
CA TYR A 57 -7.02 -2.07 -3.27
C TYR A 57 -8.50 -1.87 -2.94
N GLN A 58 -8.88 -0.72 -2.38
CA GLN A 58 -10.28 -0.43 -2.04
C GLN A 58 -11.18 -0.41 -3.28
N ILE A 59 -10.74 0.24 -4.37
CA ILE A 59 -11.50 0.27 -5.63
C ILE A 59 -11.73 -1.15 -6.16
N LYS A 60 -10.68 -2.00 -6.20
CA LYS A 60 -10.81 -3.40 -6.63
C LYS A 60 -11.73 -4.22 -5.72
N LYS A 61 -11.73 -3.93 -4.41
CA LYS A 61 -12.59 -4.60 -3.44
C LYS A 61 -14.06 -4.24 -3.68
N ILE A 62 -14.36 -2.97 -3.90
CA ILE A 62 -15.71 -2.47 -4.20
C ILE A 62 -16.21 -3.03 -5.53
N ALA A 63 -15.40 -2.96 -6.60
CA ALA A 63 -15.77 -3.47 -7.91
C ALA A 63 -16.03 -5.00 -7.95
N LYS A 64 -15.39 -5.77 -7.06
CA LYS A 64 -15.69 -7.20 -6.90
C LYS A 64 -17.01 -7.43 -6.16
N LYS A 65 -17.34 -6.56 -5.20
CA LYS A 65 -18.57 -6.69 -4.41
C LYS A 65 -19.82 -6.42 -5.25
N ASP A 66 -19.76 -5.48 -6.19
CA ASP A 66 -20.88 -5.18 -7.11
C ASP A 66 -21.11 -6.24 -8.21
N ARG A 67 -20.13 -7.12 -8.46
CA ARG A 67 -20.23 -8.17 -9.49
C ARG A 67 -20.73 -9.52 -8.98
N GLN A 68 -20.92 -9.69 -7.67
CA GLN A 68 -21.55 -10.88 -7.13
C GLN A 68 -22.99 -10.53 -6.72
N PRO A 69 -24.02 -11.03 -7.44
CA PRO A 69 -25.43 -10.77 -7.13
C PRO A 69 -25.88 -11.47 -5.85
#